data_AF-A0A842Y2A8-F1
#
_entry.id   AF-A0A842Y2A8-F1
#
_cell.length_a   1.000
_cell.length_b   1.000
_cell.length_c   1.000
_cell.angle_alpha   90.00
_cell.angle_beta   90.00
_cell.angle_gamma   90.00
#
_symmetry.space_group_name_H-M   'P 1'
#
loop_
_entity.id
_entity.type
_entity.pdbx_description
1 polymer ?
#
loop_
_entity_poly.entity_id
_entity_poly.type
_entity_poly.pdbx_seq_one_letter_code
_entity_poly.pdbx_strand_id
1 'polypeptide(L)'
;MSNNLKNIKKDLQTLNDPVKAKTLSKFFKTGKGQYGEGDIFLGIKVPEQRKVAKKYTGLILDDISHLLKSKIHEYRLTALFILVLKYKKEDSNGKQEIVDFYVSSSN
;
A
#
# COMPACT_ATOMS: atom_id res chain seq x y z
N MET A 1 13.62 -8.52 6.13
CA MET A 1 12.22 -8.20 6.50
C MET A 1 12.23 -7.52 7.87
N SER A 2 12.06 -6.20 7.92
CA SER A 2 12.15 -5.44 9.18
C SER A 2 10.95 -5.71 10.10
N ASN A 3 11.10 -5.41 11.40
CA ASN A 3 9.97 -5.42 12.33
C ASN A 3 8.88 -4.41 11.93
N ASN A 4 9.24 -3.29 11.29
CA ASN A 4 8.28 -2.27 10.87
C ASN A 4 7.37 -2.76 9.73
N LEU A 5 7.89 -3.55 8.78
CA LEU A 5 7.07 -4.16 7.72
C LEU A 5 6.07 -5.17 8.29
N LYS A 6 6.44 -5.94 9.32
CA LYS A 6 5.52 -6.84 9.99
C LYS A 6 4.43 -6.06 10.74
N ASN A 7 4.82 -4.99 11.42
CA ASN A 7 3.90 -4.15 12.21
C ASN A 7 2.86 -3.44 11.32
N ILE A 8 3.27 -2.83 10.20
CA ILE A 8 2.30 -2.18 9.30
C ILE A 8 1.31 -3.18 8.69
N LYS A 9 1.77 -4.37 8.32
CA LYS A 9 0.87 -5.43 7.82
C LYS A 9 -0.12 -5.85 8.90
N LYS A 10 0.33 -5.98 10.15
CA LYS A 10 -0.54 -6.29 11.29
C LYS A 10 -1.56 -5.18 11.54
N ASP A 11 -1.14 -3.92 11.55
CA ASP A 11 -2.03 -2.76 11.74
C ASP A 11 -3.09 -2.63 10.64
N LEU A 12 -2.76 -3.01 9.40
CA LEU A 12 -3.75 -3.05 8.32
C LEU A 12 -4.70 -4.24 8.48
N GLN A 13 -4.20 -5.41 8.90
CA GLN A 13 -5.03 -6.60 9.12
C GLN A 13 -6.04 -6.42 10.27
N THR A 14 -5.69 -5.67 11.32
CA THR A 14 -6.64 -5.38 12.41
C THR A 14 -7.80 -4.47 12.00
N LEU A 15 -7.66 -3.76 10.87
CA LEU A 15 -8.69 -2.88 10.30
C LEU A 15 -9.51 -3.56 9.19
N ASN A 16 -9.29 -4.85 8.94
CA ASN A 16 -9.98 -5.62 7.91
C ASN A 16 -11.50 -5.60 8.12
N ASP A 17 -12.23 -5.33 7.04
CA ASP A 17 -13.69 -5.40 6.96
C ASP A 17 -14.06 -6.38 5.83
N PRO A 18 -14.31 -7.67 6.16
CA PRO A 18 -14.64 -8.70 5.17
C PRO A 18 -15.90 -8.40 4.34
N VAL A 19 -16.88 -7.71 4.93
CA VAL A 19 -18.12 -7.35 4.22
C VAL A 19 -17.79 -6.34 3.13
N LYS A 20 -17.02 -5.32 3.48
CA LYS A 20 -16.59 -4.30 2.52
C LYS A 20 -15.59 -4.86 1.51
N ALA A 21 -14.68 -5.73 1.91
CA ALA A 21 -13.76 -6.44 1.03
C ALA A 21 -14.50 -7.19 -0.09
N LYS A 22 -15.59 -7.89 0.25
CA LYS A 22 -16.44 -8.58 -0.73
C LYS A 22 -17.10 -7.61 -1.71
N THR A 23 -17.62 -6.48 -1.21
CA THR A 23 -18.23 -5.44 -2.05
C THR A 23 -17.22 -4.84 -3.03
N LEU A 24 -16.01 -4.51 -2.55
CA LEU A 24 -14.94 -3.97 -3.40
C LEU A 24 -14.46 -5.00 -4.43
N SER A 25 -14.25 -6.25 -4.02
CA SER A 25 -13.82 -7.32 -4.94
C SER A 25 -14.81 -7.51 -6.10
N LYS A 26 -16.12 -7.40 -5.83
CA LYS A 26 -17.16 -7.43 -6.88
C LYS A 26 -17.10 -6.20 -7.78
N PHE A 27 -17.00 -5.01 -7.19
CA PHE A 27 -16.94 -3.74 -7.93
C PHE A 27 -15.72 -3.68 -8.86
N PHE A 28 -14.55 -4.08 -8.37
CA PHE A 28 -13.29 -4.11 -9.15
C PHE A 28 -13.16 -5.34 -10.05
N LYS A 29 -14.12 -6.27 -10.01
CA LYS A 29 -14.16 -7.48 -10.85
C LYS A 29 -12.86 -8.28 -10.73
N THR A 30 -12.60 -8.84 -9.55
CA THR A 30 -11.34 -9.55 -9.25
C THR A 30 -11.36 -11.06 -9.53
N GLY A 31 -12.44 -11.57 -10.13
CA GLY A 31 -12.55 -12.97 -10.53
C GLY A 31 -11.64 -13.34 -11.69
N LYS A 32 -11.48 -14.65 -11.92
CA LYS A 32 -10.71 -15.19 -13.06
C LYS A 32 -11.26 -14.66 -14.40
N GLY A 33 -10.37 -14.18 -15.28
CA GLY A 33 -10.70 -13.60 -16.57
C GLY A 33 -11.29 -12.19 -16.51
N GLN A 34 -11.27 -11.53 -15.34
CA GLN A 34 -11.80 -10.18 -15.17
C GLN A 34 -10.69 -9.14 -15.06
N TYR A 35 -11.06 -7.86 -15.21
CA TYR A 35 -10.12 -6.74 -15.22
C TYR A 35 -9.20 -6.68 -13.99
N GLY A 36 -9.74 -6.94 -12.79
CA GLY A 36 -8.98 -6.92 -11.54
C GLY A 36 -8.50 -8.30 -11.09
N GLU A 37 -8.38 -9.28 -11.99
CA GLU A 37 -8.01 -10.66 -11.63
C GLU A 37 -6.79 -10.70 -10.71
N GLY A 38 -6.93 -11.38 -9.57
CA GLY A 38 -5.85 -11.59 -8.61
C GLY A 38 -5.69 -10.50 -7.54
N ASP A 39 -6.43 -9.39 -7.63
CA ASP A 39 -6.49 -8.38 -6.56
C ASP A 39 -7.29 -8.87 -5.35
N ILE A 40 -6.73 -8.64 -4.17
CA ILE A 40 -7.31 -8.98 -2.87
C ILE A 40 -7.59 -7.68 -2.11
N PHE A 41 -8.79 -7.55 -1.55
CA PHE A 41 -9.18 -6.39 -0.75
C PHE A 41 -9.33 -6.78 0.73
N LEU A 42 -8.91 -5.88 1.63
CA LEU A 42 -9.17 -5.92 3.07
C LEU A 42 -10.36 -5.04 3.47
N GLY A 43 -10.92 -4.23 2.56
CA GLY A 43 -12.09 -3.41 2.87
C GLY A 43 -11.79 -2.14 3.69
N ILE A 44 -10.52 -1.75 3.85
CA ILE A 44 -10.12 -0.66 4.75
C ILE A 44 -10.43 0.69 4.11
N LYS A 45 -11.12 1.56 4.85
CA LYS A 45 -11.43 2.93 4.40
C LYS A 45 -10.14 3.74 4.20
N VAL A 46 -10.10 4.56 3.14
CA VAL A 46 -8.95 5.43 2.82
C VAL A 46 -8.48 6.31 4.01
N PRO A 47 -9.37 6.94 4.81
CA PRO A 47 -8.92 7.69 5.99
C PRO A 47 -8.11 6.86 7.00
N GLU A 48 -8.47 5.59 7.21
CA GLU A 48 -7.73 4.70 8.12
C GLU A 48 -6.39 4.29 7.53
N GLN A 49 -6.33 4.00 6.22
CA GLN A 49 -5.06 3.76 5.53
C GLN A 49 -4.11 4.95 5.63
N ARG A 50 -4.63 6.18 5.50
CA ARG A 50 -3.82 7.42 5.69
C ARG A 50 -3.32 7.58 7.13
N LYS A 51 -4.10 7.19 8.14
CA LYS A 51 -3.66 7.19 9.54
C LYS A 51 -2.51 6.19 9.75
N VAL A 52 -2.63 4.99 9.20
CA VAL A 52 -1.55 3.98 9.24
C VAL A 52 -0.31 4.51 8.53
N ALA A 53 -0.43 5.00 7.29
CA ALA A 53 0.70 5.55 6.53
C ALA A 53 1.49 6.63 7.30
N LYS A 54 0.80 7.52 8.02
CA LYS A 54 1.44 8.55 8.85
C LYS A 54 2.31 7.96 9.98
N LYS A 55 1.91 6.83 10.58
CA LYS A 55 2.69 6.14 11.63
C LYS A 55 3.99 5.54 11.09
N TYR A 56 4.02 5.17 9.81
CA TYR A 56 5.13 4.47 9.16
C TYR A 56 5.88 5.33 8.13
N THR A 57 5.94 6.66 8.31
CA THR A 57 6.69 7.54 7.38
C THR A 57 8.20 7.29 7.36
N GLY A 58 8.74 6.65 8.40
CA GLY A 58 10.15 6.23 8.48
C GLY A 58 10.44 4.86 7.86
N LEU A 59 9.47 4.24 7.17
CA LEU A 59 9.69 2.96 6.48
C LEU A 59 10.71 3.13 5.35
N ILE A 60 11.68 2.21 5.26
CA ILE A 60 12.70 2.21 4.19
C ILE A 60 12.10 1.77 2.86
N LEU A 61 12.71 2.19 1.75
CA LEU A 61 12.22 1.89 0.39
C LEU A 61 12.10 0.38 0.12
N ASP A 62 13.01 -0.45 0.65
CA ASP A 62 12.97 -1.91 0.53
C ASP A 62 11.67 -2.51 1.12
N ASP A 63 11.30 -2.09 2.34
CA ASP A 63 10.04 -2.52 2.97
C ASP A 63 8.80 -1.99 2.24
N ILE A 64 8.88 -0.78 1.67
CA ILE A 64 7.81 -0.22 0.83
C ILE A 64 7.64 -1.05 -0.45
N SER A 65 8.74 -1.51 -1.07
CA SER A 65 8.72 -2.38 -2.25
C SER A 65 7.95 -3.68 -1.97
N HIS A 66 8.15 -4.27 -0.79
CA HIS A 66 7.39 -5.45 -0.37
C HIS A 66 5.88 -5.21 -0.23
N LEU A 67 5.45 -3.99 0.08
CA LEU A 67 4.02 -3.63 0.13
C LEU A 67 3.46 -3.37 -1.26
N LEU A 68 4.21 -2.69 -2.13
CA LEU A 68 3.83 -2.40 -3.52
C LEU A 68 3.65 -3.68 -4.35
N LYS A 69 4.47 -4.71 -4.11
CA LYS A 69 4.40 -6.01 -4.79
C LYS A 69 3.30 -6.94 -4.24
N SER A 70 2.51 -6.48 -3.26
CA SER A 70 1.46 -7.31 -2.67
C SER A 70 0.23 -7.42 -3.57
N LYS A 71 -0.39 -8.60 -3.60
CA LYS A 71 -1.74 -8.78 -4.15
C LYS A 71 -2.83 -8.04 -3.36
N ILE A 72 -2.53 -7.63 -2.12
CA ILE A 72 -3.48 -6.90 -1.28
C ILE A 72 -3.49 -5.42 -1.66
N HIS A 73 -4.64 -4.94 -2.11
CA HIS A 73 -4.84 -3.58 -2.58
C HIS A 73 -4.48 -2.53 -1.52
N GLU A 74 -4.95 -2.71 -0.28
CA GLU A 74 -4.70 -1.76 0.81
C GLU A 74 -3.23 -1.71 1.26
N TYR A 75 -2.44 -2.76 0.98
CA TYR A 75 -0.99 -2.71 1.21
C TYR A 75 -0.33 -1.80 0.19
N ARG A 76 -0.65 -1.97 -1.09
CA ARG A 76 -0.12 -1.13 -2.18
C ARG A 76 -0.52 0.33 -1.99
N LEU A 77 -1.81 0.60 -1.71
CA LEU A 77 -2.30 1.96 -1.52
C LEU A 77 -1.69 2.64 -0.29
N THR A 78 -1.52 1.91 0.82
CA THR A 78 -0.83 2.44 2.01
C THR A 78 0.64 2.76 1.72
N ALA A 79 1.33 1.92 0.96
CA ALA A 79 2.71 2.16 0.52
C ALA A 79 2.83 3.44 -0.33
N LEU A 80 1.89 3.68 -1.25
CA LEU A 80 1.82 4.91 -2.03
C LEU A 80 1.63 6.15 -1.14
N PHE A 81 0.77 6.06 -0.12
CA PHE A 81 0.61 7.17 0.83
C PHE A 81 1.90 7.44 1.61
N ILE A 82 2.66 6.41 2.00
CA ILE A 82 3.96 6.58 2.64
C ILE A 82 4.93 7.29 1.68
N LEU A 83 5.03 6.84 0.42
CA LEU A 83 5.89 7.48 -0.58
C LEU A 83 5.53 8.96 -0.79
N VAL A 84 4.25 9.29 -0.92
CA VAL A 84 3.79 10.69 -1.04
C VAL A 84 4.18 11.51 0.19
N LEU A 85 4.05 10.95 1.40
CA LEU A 85 4.45 11.64 2.63
C LEU A 85 5.96 11.86 2.72
N LYS A 86 6.78 10.90 2.24
CA LYS A 86 8.23 11.07 2.13
C LYS A 86 8.57 12.12 1.09
N TYR A 87 8.03 12.02 -0.12
CA TYR A 87 8.25 12.95 -1.23
C TYR A 87 8.01 14.41 -0.84
N LYS A 88 6.98 14.67 -0.04
CA LYS A 88 6.66 16.02 0.43
C LYS A 88 7.69 16.61 1.40
N LYS A 89 8.49 15.77 2.06
CA LYS A 89 9.51 16.16 3.04
C LYS A 89 10.92 16.22 2.47
N GLU A 90 11.17 15.52 1.37
CA GLU A 90 12.50 15.50 0.72
C GLU A 90 12.77 16.76 -0.12
N ASP A 91 14.05 17.00 -0.38
CA ASP A 91 14.55 17.98 -1.34
C ASP A 91 14.45 17.45 -2.79
N SER A 92 14.99 18.20 -3.77
CA SER A 92 14.91 17.81 -5.18
C SER A 92 15.57 16.46 -5.47
N ASN A 93 16.69 16.14 -4.81
CA ASN A 93 17.41 14.88 -5.02
C ASN A 93 16.61 13.71 -4.43
N GLY A 94 16.19 13.81 -3.17
CA GLY A 94 15.39 12.75 -2.53
C GLY A 94 14.02 12.56 -3.18
N LYS A 95 13.42 13.62 -3.74
CA LYS A 95 12.21 13.51 -4.57
C LYS A 95 12.45 12.68 -5.83
N GLN A 96 13.56 12.89 -6.52
CA GLN A 96 13.92 12.12 -7.71
C GLN A 96 14.13 10.65 -7.36
N GLU A 97 14.86 10.36 -6.27
CA GLU A 97 15.06 8.98 -5.79
C GLU A 97 13.74 8.26 -5.52
N ILE A 98 12.77 8.94 -4.90
CA ILE A 98 11.44 8.37 -4.64
C ILE A 98 10.67 8.09 -5.94
N VAL A 99 10.77 8.97 -6.93
CA VAL A 99 10.13 8.79 -8.25
C VAL A 99 10.77 7.61 -8.98
N ASP A 100 12.10 7.55 -9.05
CA ASP A 100 12.84 6.47 -9.71
C ASP A 100 12.57 5.12 -9.04
N PHE A 101 12.53 5.10 -7.70
CA PHE A 101 12.12 3.93 -6.93
C PHE A 101 10.70 3.48 -7.28
N TYR A 102 9.75 4.41 -7.38
CA TYR A 102 8.36 4.06 -7.68
C TYR A 102 8.21 3.51 -9.11
N VAL A 103 8.84 4.16 -10.09
CA VAL A 103 8.80 3.73 -11.50
C VAL A 103 9.45 2.35 -11.67
N SER A 104 10.61 2.10 -11.03
CA SER A 104 11.26 0.78 -11.07
C SER A 104 10.48 -0.31 -10.34
N SER A 105 9.62 0.05 -9.38
CA SER A 105 8.74 -0.89 -8.67
C SER A 105 7.44 -1.19 -9.41
N SER A 106 7.16 -0.51 -10.52
CA SER A 106 5.90 -0.60 -11.28
C SER A 106 5.95 -1.56 -12.48
N ASN A 107 7.04 -2.32 -12.65
CA ASN A 107 7.28 -3.26 -13.76
C ASN A 107 7.40 -4.71 -13.27
#